data_AF-A0A2J7R2H7-F1
#
_entry.id   AF-A0A2J7R2H7-F1
#
_cell.length_a   1.000
_cell.length_b   1.000
_cell.length_c   1.000
_cell.angle_alpha   90.00
_cell.angle_beta   90.00
_cell.angle_gamma   90.00
#
_symmetry.space_group_name_H-M   'P 1'
#
loop_
_entity.id
_entity.type
_entity.pdbx_description
1 polymer ?
#
loop_
_entity_poly.entity_id
_entity_poly.type
_entity_poly.pdbx_seq_one_letter_code
_entity_poly.pdbx_strand_id
1 'polypeptide(L)'
;MKATAGLRLLPVKKAEGLLEEVRKLFKASPFLTNDNSVSIMDGSDEGLFSWFTVNFLLDLFGGDQEQTMAALDLGGGSTQITFIPTDQETLNHTKSEFLRHISAFHHNLTVYTQSYLGLGMMAARKEILSVGNAQGATTLRSECINPIITTEWTYAGVTYTVMGPEKSHYKEEKVDRNVKQKYPIVKFEECFNIVSSYVNKTVDKPKELNHKKISAFSYYYDRATENSLIDPFTGGATTVQDFHNAANKTCETPNSEQPFMCLDLTFISVLLQQGFGLSLDKELHLYKQIDGHEISWALGAAFHILQNGL
;
A
#
# COMPACT_ATOMS: atom_id res chain seq x y z
N MET A 1 -20.84 8.62 -0.89
CA MET A 1 -19.39 8.89 -1.02
C MET A 1 -18.70 8.49 0.27
N LYS A 2 -17.54 7.83 0.17
CA LYS A 2 -16.72 7.49 1.33
C LYS A 2 -15.30 8.03 1.12
N ALA A 3 -14.73 8.64 2.15
CA ALA A 3 -13.33 9.05 2.18
C ALA A 3 -12.49 8.02 2.95
N THR A 4 -11.20 7.87 2.64
CA THR A 4 -10.34 6.83 3.22
C THR A 4 -9.20 7.43 4.06
N ALA A 5 -8.05 6.74 4.14
CA ALA A 5 -6.94 7.06 5.04
C ALA A 5 -6.41 8.50 4.93
N GLY A 6 -6.41 9.08 3.73
CA GLY A 6 -5.95 10.46 3.53
C GLY A 6 -6.70 11.47 4.40
N LEU A 7 -8.02 11.31 4.54
CA LEU A 7 -8.83 12.17 5.39
C LEU A 7 -8.72 11.79 6.88
N ARG A 8 -8.51 10.50 7.20
CA ARG A 8 -8.24 10.02 8.57
C ARG A 8 -6.98 10.66 9.18
N LEU A 9 -5.99 11.00 8.35
CA LEU A 9 -4.74 11.63 8.77
C LEU A 9 -4.84 13.16 8.99
N LEU A 10 -5.95 13.79 8.60
CA LEU A 10 -6.16 15.22 8.83
C LEU A 10 -6.63 15.51 10.25
N PRO A 11 -6.38 16.73 10.78
CA PRO A 11 -7.04 17.17 12.00
C PRO A 11 -8.57 17.08 11.87
N VAL A 12 -9.24 16.51 12.88
CA VAL A 12 -10.69 16.21 12.88
C VAL A 12 -11.54 17.37 12.37
N LYS A 13 -11.26 18.61 12.82
CA LYS A 13 -12.00 19.81 12.38
C LYS A 13 -11.89 20.08 10.87
N LYS A 14 -10.71 19.83 10.27
CA LYS A 14 -10.51 20.01 8.83
C LYS A 14 -11.24 18.92 8.04
N ALA A 15 -11.14 17.66 8.49
CA ALA A 15 -11.83 16.54 7.87
C ALA A 15 -13.36 16.73 7.89
N GLU A 16 -13.94 17.04 9.06
CA GLU A 16 -15.39 17.28 9.17
C GLU A 16 -15.83 18.52 8.41
N GLY A 17 -15.03 19.60 8.38
CA GLY A 17 -15.34 20.77 7.56
C GLY A 17 -15.49 20.43 6.08
N LEU A 18 -14.60 19.58 5.53
CA LEU A 18 -14.70 19.11 4.15
C LEU A 18 -15.92 18.20 3.94
N LEU A 19 -16.16 17.24 4.85
CA LEU A 19 -17.30 16.33 4.74
C LEU A 19 -18.63 17.06 4.81
N GLU A 20 -18.73 18.13 5.61
CA GLU A 20 -19.95 18.93 5.74
C GLU A 20 -20.32 19.64 4.43
N GLU A 21 -19.33 20.19 3.72
CA GLU A 21 -19.57 20.78 2.40
C GLU A 21 -20.03 19.72 1.38
N VAL A 22 -19.48 18.51 1.44
CA VAL A 22 -19.94 17.42 0.58
C VAL A 22 -21.33 16.92 0.97
N ARG A 23 -21.66 16.86 2.27
CA ARG A 23 -23.02 16.52 2.75
C ARG A 23 -24.05 17.52 2.22
N LYS A 24 -23.75 18.83 2.24
CA LYS A 24 -24.63 19.86 1.67
C LYS A 24 -24.88 19.64 0.18
N LEU A 25 -23.81 19.34 -0.58
CA LEU A 25 -23.92 19.03 -2.01
C LEU A 25 -24.81 17.79 -2.25
N PHE A 26 -24.61 16.72 -1.48
CA PHE A 26 -25.39 15.49 -1.60
C PHE A 26 -26.86 15.69 -1.25
N LYS A 27 -27.16 16.47 -0.20
CA LYS A 27 -28.54 16.84 0.19
C LYS A 27 -29.26 17.66 -0.88
N ALA A 28 -28.53 18.44 -1.66
CA ALA A 28 -29.08 19.22 -2.79
C ALA A 28 -29.20 18.40 -4.09
N SER A 29 -28.64 17.19 -4.13
CA SER A 29 -28.65 16.33 -5.31
C SER A 29 -29.98 15.56 -5.44
N PRO A 30 -30.35 15.09 -6.65
CA PRO A 30 -31.56 14.29 -6.84
C PRO A 30 -31.40 12.82 -6.36
N PHE A 31 -30.23 12.43 -5.86
CA PHE A 31 -29.96 11.06 -5.41
C PHE A 31 -30.54 10.81 -4.01
N LEU A 32 -30.93 9.56 -3.75
CA LEU A 32 -31.32 9.14 -2.42
C LEU A 32 -30.11 9.22 -1.48
N THR A 33 -30.24 9.99 -0.40
CA THR A 33 -29.18 10.20 0.59
C THR A 33 -29.73 10.17 2.02
N ASN A 34 -28.85 9.84 2.96
CA ASN A 34 -29.07 9.88 4.40
C ASN A 34 -27.80 10.42 5.09
N ASP A 35 -27.81 10.49 6.42
CA ASP A 35 -26.68 11.03 7.19
C ASP A 35 -25.39 10.17 7.06
N ASN A 36 -25.52 8.88 6.70
CA ASN A 36 -24.39 7.97 6.49
C ASN A 36 -23.85 7.97 5.06
N SER A 37 -24.48 8.71 4.15
CA SER A 37 -24.13 8.74 2.73
C SER A 37 -22.77 9.40 2.46
N VAL A 38 -22.31 10.24 3.38
CA VAL A 38 -20.99 10.91 3.31
C VAL A 38 -20.29 10.75 4.66
N SER A 39 -19.29 9.87 4.68
CA SER A 39 -18.49 9.59 5.88
C SER A 39 -17.07 9.19 5.52
N ILE A 40 -16.19 9.15 6.52
CA ILE A 40 -14.91 8.46 6.42
C ILE A 40 -15.18 6.95 6.60
N MET A 41 -14.62 6.13 5.72
CA MET A 41 -14.66 4.68 5.82
C MET A 41 -13.61 4.21 6.83
N ASP A 42 -14.01 3.27 7.68
CA ASP A 42 -13.07 2.59 8.55
C ASP A 42 -12.06 1.77 7.73
N GLY A 43 -10.82 1.67 8.23
CA GLY A 43 -9.76 0.97 7.51
C GLY A 43 -10.07 -0.51 7.28
N SER A 44 -10.70 -1.17 8.25
CA SER A 44 -11.07 -2.58 8.14
C SER A 44 -12.27 -2.78 7.20
N ASP A 45 -13.18 -1.81 7.10
CA ASP A 45 -14.24 -1.82 6.09
C ASP A 45 -13.65 -1.67 4.68
N GLU A 46 -12.69 -0.77 4.50
CA GLU A 46 -11.97 -0.60 3.22
C GLU A 46 -11.30 -1.91 2.79
N GLY A 47 -10.59 -2.58 3.70
CA GLY A 47 -9.97 -3.89 3.43
C GLY A 47 -10.99 -4.97 3.08
N LEU A 48 -12.06 -5.07 3.88
CA LEU A 48 -13.14 -6.03 3.67
C LEU A 48 -13.83 -5.85 2.31
N PHE A 49 -14.16 -4.62 1.93
CA PHE A 49 -14.82 -4.35 0.67
C PHE A 49 -13.89 -4.53 -0.54
N SER A 50 -12.60 -4.19 -0.42
CA SER A 50 -11.63 -4.47 -1.47
C SER A 50 -11.44 -5.98 -1.67
N TRP A 51 -11.33 -6.75 -0.57
CA TRP A 51 -11.25 -8.20 -0.62
C TRP A 51 -12.49 -8.84 -1.23
N PHE A 52 -13.68 -8.37 -0.86
CA PHE A 52 -14.93 -8.84 -1.45
C PHE A 52 -14.93 -8.59 -2.95
N THR A 53 -14.51 -7.39 -3.39
CA THR A 53 -14.46 -7.02 -4.81
C THR A 53 -13.55 -7.96 -5.60
N VAL A 54 -12.34 -8.24 -5.10
CA VAL A 54 -11.41 -9.20 -5.75
C VAL A 54 -12.07 -10.57 -5.92
N ASN A 55 -12.60 -11.13 -4.85
CA ASN A 55 -13.15 -12.49 -4.87
C ASN A 55 -14.46 -12.59 -5.64
N PHE A 56 -15.25 -11.51 -5.68
CA PHE A 56 -16.46 -11.43 -6.48
C PHE A 56 -16.14 -11.39 -7.98
N LEU A 57 -15.21 -10.53 -8.38
CA LEU A 57 -14.84 -10.39 -9.80
C LEU A 57 -14.12 -11.62 -10.36
N LEU A 58 -13.45 -12.39 -9.50
CA LEU A 58 -12.82 -13.66 -9.87
C LEU A 58 -13.76 -14.88 -9.74
N ASP A 59 -15.03 -14.66 -9.39
CA ASP A 59 -16.04 -15.71 -9.17
C ASP A 59 -15.59 -16.80 -8.15
N LEU A 60 -14.88 -16.39 -7.10
CA LEU A 60 -14.28 -17.31 -6.12
C LEU A 60 -15.21 -17.64 -4.95
N PHE A 61 -16.39 -17.03 -4.87
CA PHE A 61 -17.37 -17.31 -3.82
C PHE A 61 -18.19 -18.59 -4.06
N GLY A 62 -18.19 -19.12 -5.30
CA GLY A 62 -18.90 -20.36 -5.64
C GLY A 62 -18.17 -21.66 -5.27
N GLY A 63 -16.90 -21.56 -4.84
CA GLY A 63 -16.02 -22.70 -4.54
C GLY A 63 -15.76 -22.90 -3.04
N ASP A 64 -14.72 -23.67 -2.72
CA ASP A 64 -14.23 -23.82 -1.35
C ASP A 64 -13.66 -22.48 -0.85
N GLN A 65 -13.85 -22.17 0.43
CA GLN A 65 -13.32 -20.95 1.06
C GLN A 65 -11.79 -20.86 0.92
N GLU A 66 -11.10 -21.99 0.86
CA GLU A 66 -9.66 -22.09 0.60
C GLU A 66 -9.24 -21.54 -0.78
N GLN A 67 -10.18 -21.43 -1.73
CA GLN A 67 -9.90 -20.90 -3.07
C GLN A 67 -9.93 -19.37 -3.14
N THR A 68 -10.46 -18.71 -2.11
CA THR A 68 -10.48 -17.24 -2.06
C THR A 68 -9.07 -16.67 -2.01
N MET A 69 -8.86 -15.55 -2.69
CA MET A 69 -7.61 -14.81 -2.63
C MET A 69 -7.57 -13.93 -1.38
N ALA A 70 -6.39 -13.85 -0.77
CA ALA A 70 -6.05 -12.76 0.12
C ALA A 70 -5.91 -11.47 -0.70
N ALA A 71 -6.29 -10.34 -0.12
CA ALA A 71 -6.21 -9.01 -0.73
C ALA A 71 -5.20 -8.15 0.04
N LEU A 72 -4.25 -7.57 -0.70
CA LEU A 72 -3.31 -6.56 -0.21
C LEU A 72 -3.57 -5.24 -0.93
N ASP A 73 -4.09 -4.25 -0.21
CA ASP A 73 -4.31 -2.90 -0.73
C ASP A 73 -3.20 -1.99 -0.20
N LEU A 74 -2.44 -1.34 -1.08
CA LEU A 74 -1.50 -0.30 -0.68
C LEU A 74 -1.99 1.06 -1.16
N GLY A 75 -2.72 1.75 -0.31
CA GLY A 75 -3.17 3.11 -0.53
C GLY A 75 -2.11 4.16 -0.15
N GLY A 76 -2.49 5.44 -0.25
CA GLY A 76 -1.58 6.55 0.08
C GLY A 76 -1.36 6.75 1.58
N GLY A 77 -2.39 6.52 2.40
CA GLY A 77 -2.33 6.75 3.86
C GLY A 77 -2.31 5.50 4.72
N SER A 78 -2.74 4.36 4.20
CA SER A 78 -2.71 3.05 4.88
C SER A 78 -2.46 1.92 3.90
N THR A 79 -2.15 0.74 4.44
CA THR A 79 -2.24 -0.53 3.72
C THR A 79 -3.20 -1.46 4.44
N GLN A 80 -3.86 -2.36 3.71
CA GLN A 80 -4.81 -3.32 4.24
C GLN A 80 -4.39 -4.73 3.87
N ILE A 81 -4.58 -5.66 4.81
CA ILE A 81 -4.49 -7.11 4.59
C ILE A 81 -5.87 -7.68 4.88
N THR A 82 -6.41 -8.50 3.99
CA THR A 82 -7.69 -9.17 4.24
C THR A 82 -7.73 -10.56 3.60
N PHE A 83 -8.15 -11.58 4.36
CA PHE A 83 -8.28 -12.96 3.89
C PHE A 83 -9.20 -13.80 4.79
N ILE A 84 -9.64 -14.98 4.33
CA ILE A 84 -10.32 -15.97 5.18
C ILE A 84 -9.27 -16.84 5.86
N PRO A 85 -9.10 -16.74 7.20
CA PRO A 85 -8.29 -17.69 7.95
C PRO A 85 -8.97 -19.06 8.00
N THR A 86 -8.20 -20.10 7.71
CA THR A 86 -8.56 -21.52 7.77
C THR A 86 -7.75 -22.25 8.83
N ASP A 87 -6.59 -21.72 9.24
CA ASP A 87 -5.77 -22.31 10.29
C ASP A 87 -6.31 -21.95 11.68
N GLN A 88 -6.56 -22.96 12.52
CA GLN A 88 -7.03 -22.74 13.89
C GLN A 88 -6.02 -21.94 14.74
N GLU A 89 -4.72 -22.07 14.45
CA GLU A 89 -3.68 -21.26 15.10
C GLU A 89 -3.88 -19.78 14.79
N THR A 90 -4.15 -19.41 13.54
CA THR A 90 -4.44 -18.03 13.14
C THR A 90 -5.68 -17.51 13.85
N LEU A 91 -6.78 -18.29 13.84
CA LEU A 91 -8.03 -17.90 14.50
C LEU A 91 -7.87 -17.67 16.01
N ASN A 92 -7.11 -18.52 16.68
CA ASN A 92 -6.93 -18.44 18.14
C ASN A 92 -6.01 -17.28 18.59
N HIS A 93 -5.02 -16.91 17.77
CA HIS A 93 -4.07 -15.85 18.11
C HIS A 93 -4.45 -14.47 17.56
N THR A 94 -5.41 -14.42 16.63
CA THR A 94 -5.93 -13.16 16.09
C THR A 94 -6.86 -12.52 17.11
N LYS A 95 -6.68 -11.22 17.36
CA LYS A 95 -7.61 -10.44 18.18
C LYS A 95 -8.97 -10.37 17.50
N SER A 96 -10.05 -10.49 18.27
CA SER A 96 -11.42 -10.46 17.73
C SER A 96 -11.74 -9.19 16.94
N GLU A 97 -11.12 -8.05 17.25
CA GLU A 97 -11.27 -6.79 16.52
C GLU A 97 -10.78 -6.86 15.06
N PHE A 98 -9.91 -7.82 14.72
CA PHE A 98 -9.43 -8.07 13.37
C PHE A 98 -10.22 -9.15 12.63
N LEU A 99 -11.21 -9.78 13.29
CA LEU A 99 -12.08 -10.78 12.69
C LEU A 99 -13.47 -10.17 12.43
N ARG A 100 -13.88 -10.18 11.16
CA ARG A 100 -15.20 -9.71 10.73
C ARG A 100 -16.05 -10.90 10.31
N HIS A 101 -17.25 -10.97 10.87
CA HIS A 101 -18.24 -11.97 10.47
C HIS A 101 -19.17 -11.34 9.44
N ILE A 102 -19.21 -11.92 8.25
CA ILE A 102 -20.06 -11.46 7.16
C ILE A 102 -20.91 -12.61 6.63
N SER A 103 -22.06 -12.27 6.04
CA SER A 103 -22.85 -13.21 5.25
C SER A 103 -22.75 -12.80 3.78
N ALA A 104 -22.22 -13.68 2.94
CA ALA A 104 -22.07 -13.47 1.51
C ALA A 104 -22.46 -14.74 0.76
N PHE A 105 -23.32 -14.62 -0.25
CA PHE A 105 -23.76 -15.75 -1.09
C PHE A 105 -24.24 -16.99 -0.31
N HIS A 106 -24.98 -16.79 0.79
CA HIS A 106 -25.47 -17.85 1.71
C HIS A 106 -24.39 -18.55 2.54
N HIS A 107 -23.16 -18.03 2.55
CA HIS A 107 -22.09 -18.47 3.43
C HIS A 107 -21.87 -17.47 4.55
N ASN A 108 -21.73 -17.97 5.78
CA ASN A 108 -21.25 -17.18 6.90
C ASN A 108 -19.73 -17.31 6.94
N LEU A 109 -19.04 -16.20 6.72
CA LEU A 109 -17.59 -16.14 6.58
C LEU A 109 -17.01 -15.38 7.78
N THR A 110 -15.90 -15.91 8.30
CA THR A 110 -15.04 -15.19 9.24
C THR A 110 -13.84 -14.70 8.44
N VAL A 111 -13.69 -13.38 8.33
CA VAL A 111 -12.68 -12.73 7.51
C VAL A 111 -11.71 -12.00 8.42
N TYR A 112 -10.43 -12.31 8.32
CA TYR A 112 -9.36 -11.49 8.91
C TYR A 112 -9.24 -10.21 8.09
N THR A 113 -9.27 -9.05 8.73
CA THR A 113 -8.99 -7.76 8.10
C THR A 113 -8.28 -6.82 9.05
N GLN A 114 -7.21 -6.19 8.56
CA GLN A 114 -6.45 -5.21 9.32
C GLN A 114 -6.00 -4.08 8.42
N SER A 115 -6.09 -2.85 8.94
CA SER A 115 -5.62 -1.64 8.27
C SER A 115 -4.51 -1.00 9.08
N TYR A 116 -3.37 -0.77 8.44
CA TYR A 116 -2.20 -0.16 9.04
C TYR A 116 -2.11 1.30 8.61
N LEU A 117 -2.74 2.18 9.39
CA LEU A 117 -2.67 3.63 9.17
C LEU A 117 -1.24 4.13 9.35
N GLY A 118 -0.77 4.98 8.43
CA GLY A 118 0.62 5.45 8.37
C GLY A 118 1.49 4.61 7.45
N LEU A 119 1.15 3.34 7.21
CA LEU A 119 1.88 2.45 6.29
C LEU A 119 1.34 2.48 4.86
N GLY A 120 0.59 3.52 4.48
CA GLY A 120 0.36 3.82 3.07
C GLY A 120 1.59 4.45 2.44
N MET A 121 1.73 4.36 1.12
CA MET A 121 2.98 4.75 0.46
C MET A 121 3.41 6.19 0.73
N MET A 122 2.48 7.14 0.66
CA MET A 122 2.81 8.56 0.87
C MET A 122 3.06 8.88 2.34
N ALA A 123 2.31 8.26 3.25
CA ALA A 123 2.51 8.41 4.69
C ALA A 123 3.86 7.81 5.14
N ALA A 124 4.16 6.59 4.69
CA ALA A 124 5.43 5.92 4.97
C ALA A 124 6.61 6.73 4.42
N ARG A 125 6.50 7.25 3.20
CA ARG A 125 7.53 8.13 2.61
C ARG A 125 7.84 9.33 3.51
N LYS A 126 6.81 10.02 4.02
CA LYS A 126 7.03 11.15 4.95
C LYS A 126 7.80 10.70 6.18
N GLU A 127 7.44 9.58 6.80
CA GLU A 127 8.10 9.13 8.03
C GLU A 127 9.54 8.68 7.77
N ILE A 128 9.78 7.92 6.71
CA ILE A 128 11.12 7.44 6.31
C ILE A 128 12.04 8.62 5.98
N LEU A 129 11.57 9.60 5.20
CA LEU A 129 12.34 10.80 4.86
C LEU A 129 12.64 11.69 6.06
N SER A 130 11.84 11.62 7.13
CA SER A 130 12.04 12.43 8.34
C SER A 130 13.13 11.86 9.26
N VAL A 131 13.57 10.61 9.06
CA VAL A 131 14.59 9.98 9.91
C VAL A 131 15.91 10.76 9.82
N GLY A 132 16.48 11.09 10.99
CA GLY A 132 17.74 11.85 11.08
C GLY A 132 17.59 13.38 10.90
N ASN A 133 16.39 13.87 10.57
CA ASN A 133 16.13 15.30 10.42
C ASN A 133 15.51 15.90 11.69
N ALA A 134 15.64 17.22 11.85
CA ALA A 134 15.03 17.92 12.98
C ALA A 134 13.50 17.85 12.93
N GLN A 135 12.86 17.83 14.10
CA GLN A 135 11.40 17.79 14.19
C GLN A 135 10.79 19.03 13.51
N GLY A 136 9.88 18.81 12.56
CA GLY A 136 9.23 19.88 11.80
C GLY A 136 10.06 20.45 10.64
N ALA A 137 11.21 19.86 10.31
CA ALA A 137 11.98 20.25 9.13
C ALA A 137 11.18 20.04 7.84
N THR A 138 11.20 21.05 6.97
CA THR A 138 10.65 20.97 5.60
C THR A 138 11.72 20.68 4.56
N THR A 139 12.99 20.84 4.92
CA THR A 139 14.13 20.41 4.12
C THR A 139 14.64 19.09 4.69
N LEU A 140 14.53 18.01 3.91
CA LEU A 140 14.80 16.65 4.36
C LEU A 140 15.97 16.05 3.57
N ARG A 141 16.97 15.53 4.29
CA ARG A 141 18.02 14.68 3.72
C ARG A 141 17.76 13.22 4.09
N SER A 142 17.86 12.32 3.13
CA SER A 142 17.58 10.91 3.37
C SER A 142 18.56 9.99 2.65
N GLU A 143 19.03 8.96 3.34
CA GLU A 143 19.84 7.88 2.77
C GLU A 143 19.08 7.06 1.71
N CYS A 144 17.76 7.21 1.63
CA CYS A 144 16.92 6.57 0.61
C CYS A 144 16.78 7.37 -0.69
N ILE A 145 17.44 8.53 -0.80
CA ILE A 145 17.36 9.44 -1.95
C ILE A 145 18.75 9.58 -2.55
N ASN A 146 18.84 9.47 -3.88
CA ASN A 146 20.13 9.52 -4.54
C ASN A 146 20.81 10.90 -4.32
N PRO A 147 22.12 10.95 -4.00
CA PRO A 147 22.83 12.19 -3.69
C PRO A 147 22.72 13.33 -4.70
N ILE A 148 22.46 13.05 -5.99
CA ILE A 148 22.31 14.09 -7.01
C ILE A 148 20.88 14.64 -7.14
N ILE A 149 19.93 14.01 -6.46
CA ILE A 149 18.52 14.38 -6.54
C ILE A 149 18.23 15.48 -5.52
N THR A 150 17.59 16.54 -5.99
CA THR A 150 16.90 17.54 -5.19
C THR A 150 15.53 17.75 -5.83
N THR A 151 14.47 17.56 -5.06
CA THR A 151 13.10 17.64 -5.58
C THR A 151 12.15 18.26 -4.56
N GLU A 152 11.08 18.87 -5.03
CA GLU A 152 9.98 19.32 -4.18
C GLU A 152 8.88 18.27 -4.16
N TRP A 153 8.37 17.98 -2.97
CA TRP A 153 7.28 17.04 -2.77
C TRP A 153 6.28 17.59 -1.78
N THR A 154 5.00 17.63 -2.16
CA THR A 154 3.93 18.15 -1.30
C THR A 154 3.14 16.99 -0.69
N TYR A 155 3.02 17.00 0.64
CA TYR A 155 2.26 16.01 1.39
C TYR A 155 1.53 16.67 2.55
N ALA A 156 0.25 16.32 2.73
CA ALA A 156 -0.63 16.88 3.77
C ALA A 156 -0.65 18.43 3.82
N GLY A 157 -0.52 19.08 2.65
CA GLY A 157 -0.53 20.54 2.52
C GLY A 157 0.79 21.23 2.91
N VAL A 158 1.87 20.47 3.11
CA VAL A 158 3.22 20.99 3.35
C VAL A 158 4.12 20.60 2.18
N THR A 159 4.88 21.55 1.65
CA THR A 159 5.88 21.30 0.62
C THR A 159 7.23 21.07 1.27
N TYR A 160 7.86 19.95 0.91
CA TYR A 160 9.16 19.53 1.40
C TYR A 160 10.19 19.63 0.27
N THR A 161 11.37 20.13 0.58
CA THR A 161 12.55 20.00 -0.28
C THR A 161 13.31 18.75 0.14
N VAL A 162 13.29 17.73 -0.70
CA VAL A 162 13.92 16.43 -0.41
C VAL A 162 15.20 16.27 -1.21
N MET A 163 16.26 15.84 -0.53
CA MET A 163 17.59 15.68 -1.09
C MET A 163 18.25 14.39 -0.60
N GLY A 164 19.24 13.92 -1.35
CA GLY A 164 20.13 12.86 -0.89
C GLY A 164 21.07 13.30 0.26
N PRO A 165 21.84 12.36 0.82
CA PRO A 165 22.73 12.61 1.95
C PRO A 165 23.93 13.48 1.55
N GLU A 166 24.52 14.20 2.52
CA GLU A 166 25.73 15.00 2.30
C GLU A 166 26.95 14.12 1.96
N LYS A 167 27.03 12.96 2.60
CA LYS A 167 28.06 11.96 2.33
C LYS A 167 27.54 11.00 1.27
N SER A 168 28.01 11.16 0.05
CA SER A 168 27.58 10.30 -1.05
C SER A 168 28.34 8.98 -1.07
N HIS A 169 27.62 7.90 -1.39
CA HIS A 169 28.19 6.63 -1.80
C HIS A 169 28.36 6.60 -3.32
N TYR A 170 29.35 5.87 -3.80
CA TYR A 170 29.66 5.79 -5.23
C TYR A 170 29.89 4.36 -5.70
N LYS A 171 29.40 4.06 -6.90
CA LYS A 171 29.77 2.89 -7.69
C LYS A 171 30.82 3.32 -8.73
N GLU A 172 31.86 2.51 -8.89
CA GLU A 172 32.84 2.69 -9.97
C GLU A 172 32.49 1.78 -11.14
N GLU A 173 32.30 2.35 -12.33
CA GLU A 173 32.13 1.59 -13.56
C GLU A 173 33.26 1.92 -14.55
N LYS A 174 33.73 0.89 -15.26
CA LYS A 174 34.72 1.05 -16.32
C LYS A 174 34.01 1.50 -17.59
N VAL A 175 34.24 2.74 -18.00
CA VAL A 175 33.65 3.32 -19.21
C VAL A 175 34.57 3.11 -20.42
N ASP A 176 35.88 2.97 -20.17
CA ASP A 176 36.88 2.64 -21.19
C ASP A 176 38.04 1.85 -20.54
N ARG A 177 38.97 1.30 -21.33
CA ARG A 177 40.11 0.46 -20.92
C ARG A 177 40.89 1.06 -19.74
N ASN A 178 40.98 2.39 -19.64
CA ASN A 178 41.71 3.10 -18.58
C ASN A 178 40.87 4.13 -17.81
N VAL A 179 39.55 4.24 -18.07
CA VAL A 179 38.70 5.27 -17.45
C VAL A 179 37.68 4.60 -16.54
N LYS A 180 37.78 4.90 -15.24
CA LYS A 180 36.75 4.60 -14.25
C LYS A 180 35.95 5.85 -13.97
N GLN A 181 34.63 5.75 -14.08
CA GLN A 181 33.71 6.82 -13.70
C GLN A 181 33.01 6.44 -12.40
N LYS A 182 32.85 7.43 -11.52
CA LYS A 182 32.12 7.29 -10.26
C LYS A 182 30.71 7.82 -10.45
N TYR A 183 29.74 6.99 -10.10
CA TYR A 183 28.32 7.34 -10.10
C TYR A 183 27.80 7.33 -8.67
N PRO A 184 27.16 8.41 -8.21
CA PRO A 184 26.56 8.44 -6.89
C PRO A 184 25.36 7.48 -6.81
N ILE A 185 25.30 6.71 -5.74
CA ILE A 185 24.27 5.69 -5.50
C ILE A 185 23.59 5.89 -4.16
N VAL A 186 22.38 5.35 -4.03
CA VAL A 186 21.81 5.02 -2.72
C VAL A 186 22.37 3.66 -2.31
N LYS A 187 22.94 3.58 -1.11
CA LYS A 187 23.37 2.29 -0.56
C LYS A 187 22.13 1.55 -0.04
N PHE A 188 21.63 0.60 -0.84
CA PHE A 188 20.38 -0.12 -0.60
C PHE A 188 20.22 -0.60 0.84
N GLU A 189 21.24 -1.23 1.42
CA GLU A 189 21.22 -1.72 2.81
C GLU A 189 20.94 -0.64 3.86
N GLU A 190 21.41 0.60 3.66
CA GLU A 190 21.18 1.68 4.62
C GLU A 190 19.73 2.16 4.55
N CYS A 191 19.19 2.32 3.34
CA CYS A 191 17.77 2.61 3.16
C CYS A 191 16.89 1.47 3.70
N PHE A 192 17.22 0.23 3.36
CA PHE A 192 16.51 -0.97 3.81
C PHE A 192 16.42 -1.03 5.33
N ASN A 193 17.52 -0.77 6.05
CA ASN A 193 17.52 -0.75 7.52
C ASN A 193 16.65 0.35 8.12
N ILE A 194 16.62 1.55 7.52
CA ILE A 194 15.74 2.64 7.95
C ILE A 194 14.28 2.21 7.79
N VAL A 195 13.93 1.68 6.62
CA VAL A 195 12.58 1.22 6.30
C VAL A 195 12.18 0.04 7.21
N SER A 196 13.06 -0.93 7.44
CA SER A 196 12.87 -2.05 8.37
C SER A 196 12.58 -1.59 9.79
N SER A 197 13.28 -0.57 10.29
CA SER A 197 13.04 -0.01 11.62
C SER A 197 11.65 0.65 11.73
N TYR A 198 11.17 1.23 10.63
CA TYR A 198 9.84 1.83 10.55
C TYR A 198 8.73 0.77 10.50
N VAL A 199 8.87 -0.26 9.66
CA VAL A 199 7.85 -1.29 9.43
C VAL A 199 7.73 -2.27 10.61
N ASN A 200 8.84 -2.77 11.16
CA ASN A 200 8.82 -3.85 12.16
C ASN A 200 8.10 -3.49 13.47
N LYS A 201 7.82 -2.22 13.73
CA LYS A 201 7.15 -1.77 14.96
C LYS A 201 5.63 -1.90 14.91
N THR A 202 5.06 -2.16 13.74
CA THR A 202 3.68 -1.73 13.47
C THR A 202 2.80 -2.82 12.83
N VAL A 203 3.36 -3.96 12.43
CA VAL A 203 2.67 -4.93 11.55
C VAL A 203 2.65 -6.34 12.14
N ASP A 204 1.45 -6.94 12.14
CA ASP A 204 1.27 -8.35 12.50
C ASP A 204 1.64 -9.25 11.31
N LYS A 205 2.22 -10.43 11.61
CA LYS A 205 2.75 -11.38 10.61
C LYS A 205 1.91 -12.65 10.60
N PRO A 206 0.73 -12.66 9.95
CA PRO A 206 -0.09 -13.86 9.86
C PRO A 206 0.64 -14.90 9.00
N LYS A 207 1.22 -15.94 9.63
CA LYS A 207 2.00 -16.99 8.94
C LYS A 207 1.23 -17.62 7.79
N GLU A 208 -0.06 -17.86 8.01
CA GLU A 208 -1.00 -18.46 7.05
C GLU A 208 -1.08 -17.70 5.72
N LEU A 209 -0.77 -16.39 5.71
CA LEU A 209 -0.77 -15.59 4.49
C LEU A 209 0.18 -16.14 3.42
N ASN A 210 1.27 -16.82 3.82
CA ASN A 210 2.17 -17.50 2.89
C ASN A 210 1.49 -18.65 2.12
N HIS A 211 0.46 -19.27 2.69
CA HIS A 211 -0.26 -20.38 2.07
C HIS A 211 -1.44 -19.91 1.20
N LYS A 212 -1.85 -18.64 1.29
CA LYS A 212 -2.97 -18.08 0.50
C LYS A 212 -2.51 -17.61 -0.87
N LYS A 213 -3.36 -17.69 -1.89
CA LYS A 213 -3.16 -16.92 -3.13
C LYS A 213 -3.36 -15.43 -2.83
N ILE A 214 -2.52 -14.55 -3.37
CA ILE A 214 -2.53 -13.13 -3.01
C ILE A 214 -2.81 -12.28 -4.24
N SER A 215 -3.82 -11.41 -4.14
CA SER A 215 -4.07 -10.30 -5.05
C SER A 215 -3.57 -9.00 -4.40
N ALA A 216 -2.66 -8.28 -5.07
CA ALA A 216 -2.08 -7.03 -4.60
C ALA A 216 -2.34 -5.91 -5.61
N PHE A 217 -2.86 -4.77 -5.15
CA PHE A 217 -3.33 -3.70 -6.04
C PHE A 217 -3.02 -2.30 -5.47
N SER A 218 -3.54 -1.26 -6.12
CA SER A 218 -3.20 0.14 -5.85
C SER A 218 -1.70 0.38 -6.07
N TYR A 219 -0.96 0.94 -5.10
CA TYR A 219 0.44 1.27 -5.32
C TYR A 219 1.37 0.06 -5.51
N TYR A 220 0.96 -1.16 -5.12
CA TYR A 220 1.71 -2.36 -5.53
C TYR A 220 1.74 -2.50 -7.05
N TYR A 221 0.58 -2.31 -7.70
CA TYR A 221 0.44 -2.37 -9.14
C TYR A 221 1.22 -1.25 -9.82
N ASP A 222 1.07 0.00 -9.35
CA ASP A 222 1.75 1.14 -9.94
C ASP A 222 3.28 0.97 -9.93
N ARG A 223 3.87 0.63 -8.78
CA ARG A 223 5.33 0.45 -8.69
C ARG A 223 5.82 -0.77 -9.47
N ALA A 224 5.03 -1.84 -9.55
CA ALA A 224 5.35 -3.00 -10.36
C ALA A 224 5.40 -2.67 -11.86
N THR A 225 4.40 -1.97 -12.38
CA THR A 225 4.34 -1.57 -13.80
C THR A 225 5.46 -0.60 -14.17
N GLU A 226 5.72 0.40 -13.33
CA GLU A 226 6.78 1.40 -13.54
C GLU A 226 8.20 0.79 -13.52
N ASN A 227 8.36 -0.40 -12.97
CA ASN A 227 9.62 -1.15 -12.96
C ASN A 227 9.59 -2.42 -13.80
N SER A 228 8.60 -2.53 -14.69
CA SER A 228 8.45 -3.63 -15.65
C SER A 228 8.39 -5.03 -15.00
N LEU A 229 7.85 -5.12 -13.79
CA LEU A 229 7.61 -6.40 -13.11
C LEU A 229 6.36 -7.10 -13.62
N ILE A 230 5.40 -6.34 -14.15
CA ILE A 230 4.14 -6.81 -14.74
C ILE A 230 3.76 -5.95 -15.94
N ASP A 231 2.80 -6.40 -16.75
CA ASP A 231 2.29 -5.65 -17.89
C ASP A 231 1.39 -4.47 -17.44
N PRO A 232 1.56 -3.25 -17.99
CA PRO A 232 0.83 -2.06 -17.56
C PRO A 232 -0.65 -2.01 -17.98
N PHE A 233 -1.11 -2.93 -18.83
CA PHE A 233 -2.49 -2.98 -19.29
C PHE A 233 -3.25 -4.18 -18.70
N THR A 234 -2.59 -5.32 -18.64
CA THR A 234 -3.19 -6.60 -18.23
C THR A 234 -2.77 -7.04 -16.82
N GLY A 235 -1.74 -6.42 -16.24
CA GLY A 235 -1.19 -6.83 -14.96
C GLY A 235 -0.33 -8.08 -15.10
N GLY A 236 -0.35 -8.94 -14.08
CA GLY A 236 0.41 -10.19 -14.11
C GLY A 236 0.75 -10.71 -12.72
N ALA A 237 1.69 -11.64 -12.66
CA ALA A 237 2.23 -12.16 -11.42
C ALA A 237 3.71 -11.75 -11.29
N THR A 238 4.12 -11.47 -10.07
CA THR A 238 5.53 -11.21 -9.70
C THR A 238 5.78 -11.76 -8.31
N THR A 239 7.04 -11.81 -7.88
CA THR A 239 7.40 -12.31 -6.54
C THR A 239 7.83 -11.20 -5.59
N VAL A 240 7.81 -11.51 -4.30
CA VAL A 240 8.40 -10.65 -3.28
C VAL A 240 9.91 -10.40 -3.53
N GLN A 241 10.61 -11.40 -4.09
CA GLN A 241 12.00 -11.29 -4.52
C GLN A 241 12.17 -10.31 -5.68
N ASP A 242 11.24 -10.27 -6.64
CA ASP A 242 11.32 -9.35 -7.77
C ASP A 242 11.21 -7.89 -7.32
N PHE A 243 10.30 -7.59 -6.39
CA PHE A 243 10.25 -6.26 -5.75
C PHE A 243 11.55 -5.90 -5.03
N HIS A 244 12.16 -6.86 -4.33
CA HIS A 244 13.44 -6.66 -3.65
C HIS A 244 14.58 -6.36 -4.64
N ASN A 245 14.65 -7.14 -5.72
CA ASN A 245 15.64 -6.97 -6.78
C ASN A 245 15.46 -5.64 -7.50
N ALA A 246 14.21 -5.25 -7.78
CA ALA A 246 13.88 -3.95 -8.36
C ALA A 246 14.28 -2.81 -7.43
N ALA A 247 14.02 -2.92 -6.13
CA ALA A 247 14.43 -1.92 -5.15
C ALA A 247 15.95 -1.73 -5.17
N ASN A 248 16.72 -2.81 -5.05
CA ASN A 248 18.18 -2.77 -5.07
C ASN A 248 18.71 -2.15 -6.37
N LYS A 249 18.21 -2.60 -7.53
CA LYS A 249 18.59 -2.07 -8.84
C LYS A 249 18.31 -0.57 -8.98
N THR A 250 17.13 -0.12 -8.54
CA THR A 250 16.73 1.28 -8.68
C THR A 250 17.50 2.20 -7.72
N CYS A 251 17.97 1.69 -6.58
CA CYS A 251 18.84 2.45 -5.69
C CYS A 251 20.23 2.74 -6.28
N GLU A 252 20.72 1.92 -7.21
CA GLU A 252 21.99 2.15 -7.89
C GLU A 252 21.94 3.23 -8.98
N THR A 253 20.76 3.55 -9.52
CA THR A 253 20.64 4.45 -10.68
C THR A 253 19.87 5.72 -10.31
N PRO A 254 20.47 6.92 -10.43
CA PRO A 254 19.72 8.15 -10.21
C PRO A 254 18.64 8.34 -11.28
N ASN A 255 17.43 8.72 -10.84
CA ASN A 255 16.33 9.06 -11.73
C ASN A 255 15.60 10.31 -11.19
N SER A 256 15.70 11.44 -11.90
CA SER A 256 15.04 12.69 -11.51
C SER A 256 13.55 12.74 -11.84
N GLU A 257 13.08 11.91 -12.76
CA GLU A 257 11.64 11.80 -13.08
C GLU A 257 10.90 10.97 -12.02
N GLN A 258 11.60 10.02 -11.39
CA GLN A 258 11.08 9.18 -10.31
C GLN A 258 12.00 9.23 -9.08
N PRO A 259 12.11 10.40 -8.41
CA PRO A 259 13.12 10.63 -7.38
C PRO A 259 12.94 9.77 -6.12
N PHE A 260 11.75 9.18 -5.92
CA PHE A 260 11.41 8.36 -4.75
C PHE A 260 11.39 6.86 -5.02
N MET A 261 11.70 6.40 -6.24
CA MET A 261 11.48 5.00 -6.62
C MET A 261 12.29 3.99 -5.78
N CYS A 262 13.56 4.31 -5.48
CA CYS A 262 14.38 3.50 -4.57
C CYS A 262 13.72 3.36 -3.20
N LEU A 263 13.25 4.47 -2.60
CA LEU A 263 12.54 4.47 -1.32
C LEU A 263 11.26 3.63 -1.41
N ASP A 264 10.43 3.87 -2.41
CA ASP A 264 9.11 3.24 -2.53
C ASP A 264 9.20 1.72 -2.72
N LEU A 265 10.10 1.26 -3.59
CA LEU A 265 10.33 -0.18 -3.80
C LEU A 265 10.99 -0.82 -2.58
N THR A 266 11.90 -0.12 -1.91
CA THR A 266 12.48 -0.60 -0.64
C THR A 266 11.39 -0.74 0.41
N PHE A 267 10.47 0.22 0.50
CA PHE A 267 9.30 0.16 1.37
C PHE A 267 8.39 -1.03 1.05
N ILE A 268 8.03 -1.25 -0.21
CA ILE A 268 7.24 -2.41 -0.63
C ILE A 268 7.96 -3.72 -0.29
N SER A 269 9.25 -3.83 -0.62
CA SER A 269 10.06 -5.02 -0.34
C SER A 269 10.08 -5.34 1.15
N VAL A 270 10.35 -4.36 2.02
CA VAL A 270 10.36 -4.55 3.47
C VAL A 270 8.96 -4.84 4.01
N LEU A 271 7.93 -4.16 3.51
CA LEU A 271 6.55 -4.35 3.96
C LEU A 271 6.08 -5.79 3.68
N LEU A 272 6.33 -6.31 2.48
CA LEU A 272 5.97 -7.69 2.12
C LEU A 272 6.77 -8.72 2.92
N GLN A 273 8.10 -8.56 3.00
CA GLN A 273 8.99 -9.55 3.63
C GLN A 273 8.97 -9.50 5.14
N GLN A 274 9.21 -8.32 5.71
CA GLN A 274 9.37 -8.16 7.15
C GLN A 274 8.07 -7.72 7.81
N GLY A 275 7.27 -6.89 7.14
CA GLY A 275 5.96 -6.46 7.66
C GLY A 275 4.97 -7.62 7.71
N PHE A 276 4.68 -8.23 6.56
CA PHE A 276 3.68 -9.30 6.44
C PHE A 276 4.27 -10.71 6.63
N GLY A 277 5.60 -10.86 6.64
CA GLY A 277 6.24 -12.15 6.83
C GLY A 277 6.18 -13.06 5.60
N LEU A 278 6.03 -12.50 4.39
CA LEU A 278 5.98 -13.29 3.16
C LEU A 278 7.38 -13.80 2.78
N SER A 279 7.43 -15.04 2.30
CA SER A 279 8.65 -15.61 1.71
C SER A 279 9.03 -14.89 0.41
N LEU A 280 10.31 -14.90 0.07
CA LEU A 280 10.83 -14.21 -1.12
C LEU A 280 10.26 -14.77 -2.42
N ASP A 281 10.01 -16.08 -2.47
CA ASP A 281 9.38 -16.78 -3.58
C ASP A 281 7.86 -16.60 -3.63
N LYS A 282 7.26 -15.90 -2.66
CA LYS A 282 5.81 -15.72 -2.64
C LYS A 282 5.34 -14.93 -3.86
N GLU A 283 4.49 -15.56 -4.65
CA GLU A 283 3.84 -14.95 -5.80
C GLU A 283 2.70 -14.01 -5.38
N LEU A 284 2.66 -12.86 -6.02
CA LEU A 284 1.64 -11.82 -5.91
C LEU A 284 1.02 -11.62 -7.29
N HIS A 285 -0.30 -11.72 -7.38
CA HIS A 285 -1.03 -11.38 -8.59
C HIS A 285 -1.46 -9.92 -8.52
N LEU A 286 -1.10 -9.14 -9.52
CA LEU A 286 -1.37 -7.71 -9.57
C LEU A 286 -2.27 -7.37 -10.73
N TYR A 287 -3.39 -6.75 -10.42
CA TYR A 287 -4.41 -6.38 -11.37
C TYR A 287 -4.87 -4.96 -11.08
N LYS A 288 -5.08 -4.18 -12.14
CA LYS A 288 -5.77 -2.88 -12.04
C LYS A 288 -7.27 -3.06 -12.22
N GLN A 289 -7.64 -3.97 -13.13
CA GLN A 289 -9.01 -4.31 -13.45
C GLN A 289 -9.15 -5.81 -13.65
N ILE A 290 -10.34 -6.34 -13.36
CA ILE A 290 -10.77 -7.69 -13.73
C ILE A 290 -12.03 -7.53 -14.58
N ASP A 291 -12.02 -8.10 -15.79
CA ASP A 291 -13.13 -7.99 -16.76
C ASP A 291 -13.66 -6.56 -16.97
N GLY A 292 -12.74 -5.60 -17.06
CA GLY A 292 -13.05 -4.18 -17.27
C GLY A 292 -13.54 -3.43 -16.03
N HIS A 293 -13.57 -4.07 -14.86
CA HIS A 293 -13.97 -3.46 -13.59
C HIS A 293 -12.76 -3.19 -12.72
N GLU A 294 -12.66 -1.97 -12.19
CA GLU A 294 -11.57 -1.55 -11.29
C GLU A 294 -11.59 -2.33 -9.97
N ILE A 295 -10.41 -2.78 -9.55
CA ILE A 295 -10.24 -3.37 -8.22
C ILE A 295 -10.09 -2.25 -7.20
N SER A 296 -11.13 -2.07 -6.40
CA SER A 296 -11.14 -1.16 -5.26
C SER A 296 -12.23 -1.59 -4.28
N TRP A 297 -12.38 -0.89 -3.16
CA TRP A 297 -13.46 -1.11 -2.20
C TRP A 297 -14.86 -0.75 -2.74
N ALA A 298 -14.97 -0.03 -3.86
CA ALA A 298 -16.23 0.57 -4.29
C ALA A 298 -17.34 -0.44 -4.58
N LEU A 299 -17.01 -1.55 -5.27
CA LEU A 299 -17.99 -2.59 -5.61
C LEU A 299 -18.49 -3.32 -4.36
N GLY A 300 -17.57 -3.71 -3.47
CA GLY A 300 -17.93 -4.34 -2.19
C GLY A 300 -18.80 -3.44 -1.31
N ALA A 301 -18.49 -2.13 -1.25
CA ALA A 301 -19.31 -1.16 -0.53
C ALA A 301 -20.71 -1.01 -1.15
N ALA A 302 -20.81 -0.98 -2.48
CA ALA A 302 -22.10 -0.91 -3.18
C ALA A 302 -22.95 -2.17 -2.90
N PHE A 303 -22.34 -3.35 -2.96
CA PHE A 303 -23.03 -4.61 -2.64
C PHE A 303 -23.54 -4.63 -1.20
N HIS A 304 -22.73 -4.16 -0.25
CA HIS A 304 -23.14 -4.05 1.16
C HIS A 304 -24.36 -3.13 1.33
N ILE A 305 -24.37 -1.98 0.68
CA ILE A 305 -25.52 -1.04 0.72
C ILE A 305 -26.77 -1.67 0.07
N LEU A 306 -26.63 -2.40 -1.03
CA LEU A 306 -27.77 -3.07 -1.68
C LEU A 306 -28.40 -4.15 -0.78
N GLN A 307 -27.60 -4.85 0.01
CA GLN A 307 -28.11 -5.88 0.92
C GLN A 307 -28.70 -5.32 2.22
N ASN A 308 -28.14 -4.23 2.74
CA ASN A 308 -28.46 -3.74 4.09
C ASN A 308 -29.24 -2.43 4.10
N GLY A 309 -29.40 -1.78 2.94
CA GLY A 309 -29.91 -0.42 2.83
C GLY A 309 -28.82 0.63 3.02
N LEU A 310 -29.20 1.90 2.83
CA LEU A 310 -28.36 3.08 3.09
C LEU A 310 -28.18 3.34 4.59
#